data_AF-A0A8S1AZN3-F1
#
_entry.id   AF-A0A8S1AZN3-F1
#
_cell.length_a   1.000
_cell.length_b   1.000
_cell.length_c   1.000
_cell.angle_alpha   90.00
_cell.angle_beta   90.00
_cell.angle_gamma   90.00
#
_symmetry.space_group_name_H-M   'P 1'
#
loop_
_entity.id
_entity.type
_entity.pdbx_description
1 polymer ?
#
loop_
_entity_poly.entity_id
_entity_poly.type
_entity_poly.pdbx_seq_one_letter_code
_entity_poly.pdbx_strand_id
1 'polypeptide(L)'
;MSSLSCAGLRPVHTILCAVICGNTAHQNNSFLFRFACGLRETSATGAFQDGVWQYRQLTRMHRAPRPTRPDKARRLGYRAKQGFVVFRIRVRRGGRKRPVPKGATYGKPKSQGVNQLKPTRNLQSIAEERVGRRCGGLRVLNSYWVAQDSSYKYFEVILIDPSHKAIRRDPKINWIVNAVHKHREMRGLTSAGRSSRGLGKGHRFSQTKGGSRRAAWIQSQCQINIIITILLIIYILIPFNPPVNSIQDNTVEKSNSEQCHSSFTATPILLYHMISVPDSAYLRILHHPLCEYLNLSFFIKLNIICIKHK
;
A
#
# COMPACT_ATOMS: atom_id res chain seq x y z
N MET A 1 9.74 -36.84 -40.52
CA MET A 1 9.07 -37.61 -39.44
C MET A 1 8.08 -36.68 -38.73
N SER A 2 6.82 -36.84 -39.12
CA SER A 2 5.53 -36.40 -38.53
C SER A 2 5.50 -35.27 -37.50
N SER A 3 5.06 -34.11 -37.97
CA SER A 3 4.16 -33.20 -37.27
C SER A 3 2.77 -33.85 -37.11
N LEU A 4 2.19 -33.81 -35.91
CA LEU A 4 0.82 -34.24 -35.64
C LEU A 4 -0.02 -33.06 -35.16
N SER A 5 -0.98 -32.71 -36.00
CA SER A 5 -2.06 -31.75 -35.80
C SER A 5 -3.07 -32.26 -34.76
N CYS A 6 -3.31 -31.48 -33.70
CA CYS A 6 -4.44 -31.69 -32.80
C CYS A 6 -5.72 -31.12 -33.42
N ALA A 7 -6.38 -31.92 -34.26
CA ALA A 7 -7.79 -31.76 -34.61
C ALA A 7 -8.58 -32.94 -34.01
N GLY A 8 -9.66 -32.63 -33.29
CA GLY A 8 -10.69 -33.62 -32.97
C GLY A 8 -10.68 -34.18 -31.55
N LEU A 9 -11.16 -33.40 -30.58
CA LEU A 9 -11.88 -33.97 -29.43
C LEU A 9 -13.29 -33.34 -29.40
N ARG A 10 -14.28 -34.23 -29.50
CA ARG A 10 -15.69 -33.96 -29.80
C ARG A 10 -16.43 -33.27 -28.63
N PRO A 11 -17.49 -32.49 -28.91
CA PRO A 11 -18.27 -31.76 -27.91
C PRO A 11 -19.38 -32.63 -27.31
N VAL A 12 -19.04 -33.70 -26.61
CA VAL A 12 -20.06 -34.56 -25.95
C VAL A 12 -20.13 -34.38 -24.43
N HIS A 13 -19.13 -33.76 -23.82
CA HIS A 13 -19.18 -33.37 -22.40
C HIS A 13 -19.84 -31.99 -22.14
N THR A 14 -20.09 -31.20 -23.18
CA THR A 14 -20.73 -29.88 -23.05
C THR A 14 -22.26 -29.97 -23.03
N ILE A 15 -22.83 -31.03 -23.59
CA ILE A 15 -24.30 -31.22 -23.64
C ILE A 15 -24.81 -31.86 -22.35
N LEU A 16 -24.05 -32.77 -21.71
CA LEU A 16 -24.49 -33.38 -20.45
C LEU A 16 -24.55 -32.38 -19.29
N CYS A 17 -23.69 -31.34 -19.31
CA CYS A 17 -23.76 -30.25 -18.34
C CYS A 17 -24.94 -29.29 -18.62
N ALA A 18 -25.40 -29.20 -19.86
CA ALA A 18 -26.60 -28.44 -20.22
C ALA A 18 -27.89 -29.18 -19.80
N VAL A 19 -27.91 -30.51 -19.83
CA VAL A 19 -29.07 -31.31 -19.41
C VAL A 19 -29.21 -31.38 -17.89
N ILE A 20 -28.11 -31.45 -17.13
CA ILE A 20 -28.18 -31.41 -15.66
C ILE A 20 -28.58 -30.02 -15.14
N CYS A 21 -28.24 -28.94 -15.85
CA CYS A 21 -28.73 -27.58 -15.54
C CYS A 21 -30.12 -27.27 -16.13
N GLY A 22 -30.59 -28.03 -17.12
CA GLY A 22 -31.84 -27.76 -17.84
C GLY A 22 -33.09 -28.16 -17.06
N ASN A 23 -33.03 -29.21 -16.25
CA ASN A 23 -34.20 -29.77 -15.56
C ASN A 23 -34.33 -29.44 -14.07
N THR A 24 -33.42 -28.64 -13.50
CA THR A 24 -33.51 -28.13 -12.10
C THR A 24 -33.53 -26.60 -12.00
N ALA A 25 -33.64 -25.88 -13.12
CA ALA A 25 -33.73 -24.42 -13.13
C ALA A 25 -35.17 -23.88 -13.07
N HIS A 26 -36.17 -24.78 -13.02
CA HIS A 26 -37.53 -24.43 -12.63
C HIS A 26 -37.57 -24.45 -11.11
N GLN A 27 -37.56 -23.25 -10.52
CA GLN A 27 -37.67 -22.89 -9.10
C GLN A 27 -36.38 -22.29 -8.47
N ASN A 28 -36.40 -20.95 -8.42
CA ASN A 28 -35.93 -20.13 -7.29
C ASN A 28 -34.47 -19.67 -7.21
N ASN A 29 -33.87 -19.15 -8.30
CA ASN A 29 -32.97 -17.97 -8.19
C ASN A 29 -32.48 -17.44 -9.55
N SER A 30 -33.24 -16.50 -10.14
CA SER A 30 -32.79 -15.73 -11.33
C SER A 30 -31.43 -15.02 -11.14
N PHE A 31 -31.05 -14.77 -9.88
CA PHE A 31 -29.76 -14.22 -9.50
C PHE A 31 -28.60 -15.19 -9.74
N LEU A 32 -28.77 -16.47 -9.38
CA LEU A 32 -27.72 -17.49 -9.56
C LEU A 32 -27.50 -17.79 -11.04
N PHE A 33 -28.58 -17.85 -11.82
CA PHE A 33 -28.49 -17.97 -13.28
C PHE A 33 -27.72 -16.80 -13.90
N ARG A 34 -28.06 -15.55 -13.55
CA ARG A 34 -27.36 -14.36 -14.06
C ARG A 34 -25.90 -14.28 -13.59
N PHE A 35 -25.62 -14.76 -12.38
CA PHE A 35 -24.26 -14.87 -11.87
C PHE A 35 -23.43 -15.89 -12.67
N ALA A 36 -23.98 -17.08 -12.93
CA ALA A 36 -23.33 -18.12 -13.73
C ALA A 36 -23.10 -17.66 -15.18
N CYS A 37 -24.08 -16.99 -15.79
CA CYS A 37 -23.94 -16.37 -17.12
C CYS A 37 -22.85 -15.28 -17.11
N GLY A 38 -22.81 -14.43 -16.08
CA GLY A 38 -21.80 -13.37 -15.94
C GLY A 38 -20.39 -13.86 -15.57
N LEU A 39 -20.18 -15.15 -15.30
CA LEU A 39 -18.87 -15.78 -15.15
C LEU A 39 -18.36 -16.38 -16.46
N ARG A 40 -19.25 -16.63 -17.44
CA ARG A 40 -18.93 -17.20 -18.74
C ARG A 40 -18.51 -16.06 -19.70
N GLU A 41 -17.37 -15.43 -19.41
CA GLU A 41 -16.82 -14.29 -20.18
C GLU A 41 -16.41 -14.67 -21.62
N THR A 42 -16.36 -15.96 -21.94
CA THR A 42 -15.87 -16.50 -23.22
C THR A 42 -16.95 -16.87 -24.23
N SER A 43 -18.24 -16.87 -23.85
CA SER A 43 -19.30 -17.11 -24.83
C SER A 43 -19.56 -15.84 -25.61
N ALA A 44 -19.20 -15.85 -26.89
CA ALA A 44 -19.47 -14.85 -27.94
C ALA A 44 -20.97 -14.57 -28.10
N THR A 45 -21.61 -14.07 -27.04
CA THR A 45 -22.96 -13.54 -27.06
C THR A 45 -22.82 -12.08 -27.50
N GLY A 46 -23.38 -11.74 -28.67
CA GLY A 46 -23.22 -10.43 -29.33
C GLY A 46 -23.45 -9.21 -28.42
N ALA A 47 -24.26 -9.38 -27.37
CA ALA A 47 -24.53 -8.37 -26.34
C ALA A 47 -23.28 -7.77 -25.66
N PHE A 48 -22.16 -8.50 -25.56
CA PHE A 48 -20.92 -7.94 -25.00
C PHE A 48 -20.20 -7.01 -26.00
N GLN A 49 -20.19 -7.36 -27.29
CA GLN A 49 -19.53 -6.61 -28.35
C GLN A 49 -20.27 -5.28 -28.60
N ASP A 50 -21.61 -5.34 -28.68
CA ASP A 50 -22.47 -4.18 -28.98
C ASP A 50 -22.42 -3.14 -27.86
N GLY A 51 -22.33 -3.59 -26.59
CA GLY A 51 -22.22 -2.71 -25.44
C GLY A 51 -20.92 -1.91 -25.39
N VAL A 52 -19.80 -2.48 -25.83
CA VAL A 52 -18.50 -1.77 -25.82
C VAL A 52 -18.47 -0.64 -26.85
N TRP A 53 -19.06 -0.86 -28.03
CA TRP A 53 -19.14 0.15 -29.07
C TRP A 53 -19.88 1.40 -28.58
N GLN A 54 -21.03 1.23 -27.93
CA GLN A 54 -21.79 2.34 -27.35
C GLN A 54 -20.95 3.12 -26.32
N TYR A 55 -20.14 2.43 -25.51
CA TYR A 55 -19.32 3.08 -24.48
C TYR A 55 -18.15 3.89 -25.05
N ARG A 56 -17.74 3.63 -26.29
CA ARG A 56 -16.73 4.45 -26.98
C ARG A 56 -17.28 5.83 -27.35
N GLN A 57 -18.53 5.87 -27.81
CA GLN A 57 -19.23 7.10 -28.21
C GLN A 57 -19.56 8.00 -27.02
N LEU A 58 -19.78 7.41 -25.83
CA LEU A 58 -20.06 8.15 -24.61
C LEU A 58 -18.83 8.92 -24.09
N THR A 59 -19.10 9.92 -23.27
CA THR A 59 -18.05 10.72 -22.62
C THR A 59 -17.21 9.86 -21.65
N ARG A 60 -16.06 10.39 -21.22
CA ARG A 60 -15.15 9.64 -20.33
C ARG A 60 -15.83 9.14 -19.05
N MET A 61 -16.77 9.92 -18.53
CA MET A 61 -17.52 9.64 -17.32
C MET A 61 -18.98 10.02 -17.57
N HIS A 62 -19.86 9.03 -17.58
CA HIS A 62 -21.30 9.23 -17.74
C HIS A 62 -22.07 8.62 -16.59
N ARG A 63 -23.22 9.23 -16.26
CA ARG A 63 -24.15 8.67 -15.30
C ARG A 63 -24.90 7.52 -15.97
N ALA A 64 -24.90 6.34 -15.35
CA ALA A 64 -25.71 5.22 -15.79
C ALA A 64 -27.02 5.22 -14.99
N PRO A 65 -28.20 5.15 -15.64
CA PRO A 65 -29.48 5.16 -14.92
C PRO A 65 -29.69 3.87 -14.12
N ARG A 66 -29.16 2.73 -14.60
CA ARG A 66 -29.22 1.42 -13.96
C ARG A 66 -27.87 0.72 -14.09
N PRO A 67 -27.48 -0.15 -13.13
CA PRO A 67 -26.26 -0.94 -13.25
C PRO A 67 -26.40 -1.95 -14.39
N THR A 68 -25.34 -2.12 -15.19
CA THR A 68 -25.33 -3.12 -16.28
C THR A 68 -25.42 -4.54 -15.72
N ARG A 69 -24.74 -4.77 -14.60
CA ARG A 69 -24.68 -6.04 -13.86
C ARG A 69 -25.30 -5.85 -12.46
N PRO A 70 -26.64 -5.92 -12.32
CA PRO A 70 -27.30 -5.73 -11.04
C PRO A 70 -26.95 -6.82 -10.03
N ASP A 71 -26.61 -8.02 -10.50
CA ASP A 71 -26.11 -9.15 -9.70
C ASP A 71 -24.82 -8.79 -8.96
N LYS A 72 -23.81 -8.34 -9.73
CA LYS A 72 -22.50 -7.93 -9.20
C LYS A 72 -22.63 -6.67 -8.35
N ALA A 73 -23.43 -5.70 -8.78
CA ALA A 73 -23.66 -4.47 -8.04
C ALA A 73 -24.24 -4.76 -6.64
N ARG A 74 -25.25 -5.64 -6.54
CA ARG A 74 -25.87 -6.03 -5.26
C ARG A 74 -24.88 -6.69 -4.30
N ARG A 75 -23.97 -7.53 -4.81
CA ARG A 75 -22.90 -8.14 -3.99
C ARG A 75 -21.94 -7.09 -3.41
N LEU A 76 -21.73 -5.99 -4.12
CA LEU A 76 -20.86 -4.90 -3.69
C LEU A 76 -21.55 -3.84 -2.83
N GLY A 77 -22.84 -4.05 -2.53
CA GLY A 77 -23.63 -3.21 -1.62
C GLY A 77 -24.64 -2.28 -2.31
N TYR A 78 -24.85 -2.39 -3.63
CA TYR A 78 -25.90 -1.63 -4.31
C TYR A 78 -27.30 -2.10 -3.88
N ARG A 79 -28.18 -1.13 -3.63
CA ARG A 79 -29.62 -1.33 -3.46
C ARG A 79 -30.37 -0.39 -4.39
N ALA A 80 -31.48 -0.88 -4.94
CA ALA A 80 -32.35 -0.09 -5.82
C ALA A 80 -33.23 0.83 -4.96
N LYS A 81 -32.62 1.87 -4.39
CA LYS A 81 -33.31 2.90 -3.61
C LYS A 81 -32.74 4.28 -3.94
N GLN A 82 -33.52 5.33 -3.65
CA GLN A 82 -33.07 6.71 -3.86
C GLN A 82 -31.81 7.01 -3.03
N GLY A 83 -30.90 7.81 -3.61
CA GLY A 83 -29.59 8.10 -3.04
C GLY A 83 -28.47 7.16 -3.49
N PHE A 84 -28.76 6.07 -4.20
CA PHE A 84 -27.75 5.30 -4.92
C PHE A 84 -27.60 5.81 -6.36
N VAL A 85 -26.37 6.02 -6.80
CA VAL A 85 -26.06 6.47 -8.16
C VAL A 85 -24.96 5.59 -8.73
N VAL A 86 -25.06 5.25 -10.01
CA VAL A 86 -24.02 4.49 -10.73
C VAL A 86 -23.42 5.40 -11.78
N PHE A 87 -22.09 5.50 -11.78
CA PHE A 87 -21.34 6.18 -12.82
C PHE A 87 -20.49 5.16 -13.57
N ARG A 88 -20.48 5.26 -14.90
CA ARG A 88 -19.57 4.48 -15.73
C ARG A 88 -18.41 5.37 -16.14
N ILE A 89 -17.20 4.83 -16.03
CA ILE A 89 -15.96 5.55 -16.32
C ILE A 89 -15.02 4.68 -17.14
N ARG A 90 -14.39 5.32 -18.13
CA ARG A 90 -13.31 4.70 -18.91
C ARG A 90 -11.93 5.14 -18.42
N VAL A 91 -11.01 4.18 -18.31
CA VAL A 91 -9.60 4.40 -17.96
C VAL A 91 -8.71 3.77 -19.02
N ARG A 92 -7.71 4.52 -19.50
CA ARG A 92 -6.72 3.99 -20.45
C ARG A 92 -5.98 2.80 -19.84
N ARG A 93 -5.80 1.77 -20.64
CA ARG A 93 -5.03 0.57 -20.27
C ARG A 93 -3.53 0.85 -20.37
N GLY A 94 -2.75 -0.07 -19.83
CA GLY A 94 -1.29 -0.05 -19.90
C GLY A 94 -0.60 0.57 -18.68
N GLY A 95 0.73 0.65 -18.79
CA GLY A 95 1.58 1.33 -17.82
C GLY A 95 1.42 2.85 -17.86
N ARG A 96 2.18 3.54 -17.02
CA ARG A 96 2.23 5.01 -17.03
C ARG A 96 3.68 5.43 -17.23
N LYS A 97 3.95 6.14 -18.33
CA LYS A 97 5.25 6.74 -18.60
C LYS A 97 5.57 7.76 -17.51
N ARG A 98 6.84 7.80 -17.08
CA ARG A 98 7.32 8.88 -16.20
C ARG A 98 7.24 10.23 -16.96
N PRO A 99 6.65 11.28 -16.37
CA PRO A 99 6.61 12.59 -17.01
C PRO A 99 7.98 13.26 -16.90
N VAL A 100 8.85 13.03 -17.90
CA VAL A 100 10.16 13.69 -18.02
C VAL A 100 10.33 14.30 -19.41
N PRO A 101 10.90 15.51 -19.50
CA PRO A 101 11.21 16.11 -20.79
C PRO A 101 12.26 15.27 -21.51
N LYS A 102 12.01 14.94 -22.79
CA LYS A 102 12.92 14.17 -23.67
C LYS A 102 13.40 12.81 -23.11
N GLY A 103 12.80 12.29 -22.04
CA GLY A 103 13.25 11.05 -21.40
C GLY A 103 14.42 11.22 -20.41
N ALA A 104 14.91 12.44 -20.18
CA ALA A 104 16.01 12.71 -19.26
C ALA A 104 15.52 12.75 -17.80
N THR A 105 15.83 11.73 -17.00
CA THR A 105 15.48 11.70 -15.57
C THR A 105 16.52 12.37 -14.68
N TYR A 106 17.76 12.49 -15.18
CA TYR A 106 18.97 12.83 -14.41
C TYR A 106 19.24 11.87 -13.23
N GLY A 107 20.48 11.85 -12.72
CA GLY A 107 20.88 11.01 -11.59
C GLY A 107 21.29 9.57 -11.93
N LYS A 108 21.24 8.70 -10.91
CA LYS A 108 21.84 7.35 -10.96
C LYS A 108 21.20 6.46 -12.03
N PRO A 109 21.96 5.57 -12.70
CA PRO A 109 21.46 4.70 -13.77
C PRO A 109 20.27 3.82 -13.34
N LYS A 110 20.22 3.40 -12.08
CA LYS A 110 19.11 2.60 -11.52
C LYS A 110 17.72 3.25 -11.65
N SER A 111 17.64 4.59 -11.71
CA SER A 111 16.38 5.34 -11.76
C SER A 111 16.01 5.86 -13.14
N GLN A 112 16.80 5.55 -14.18
CA GLN A 112 16.62 6.09 -15.53
C GLN A 112 15.45 5.48 -16.34
N GLY A 113 14.77 4.45 -15.83
CA GLY A 113 13.63 3.82 -16.53
C GLY A 113 12.45 4.78 -16.78
N VAL A 114 11.92 4.81 -18.01
CA VAL A 114 10.82 5.72 -18.41
C VAL A 114 9.55 4.98 -18.87
N ASN A 115 9.67 4.01 -19.78
CA ASN A 115 8.52 3.45 -20.51
C ASN A 115 7.82 2.28 -19.81
N GLN A 116 8.58 1.34 -19.21
CA GLN A 116 8.03 0.08 -18.69
C GLN A 116 7.52 0.17 -17.24
N LEU A 117 7.35 1.38 -16.71
CA LEU A 117 6.87 1.61 -15.35
C LEU A 117 5.39 1.24 -15.20
N LYS A 118 5.08 0.53 -14.11
CA LYS A 118 3.72 0.14 -13.75
C LYS A 118 3.20 1.04 -12.63
N PRO A 119 1.92 1.46 -12.69
CA PRO A 119 1.32 2.20 -11.60
C PRO A 119 1.20 1.33 -10.34
N THR A 120 1.51 1.89 -9.17
CA THR A 120 1.34 1.20 -7.88
C THR A 120 -0.13 0.88 -7.58
N ARG A 121 -1.05 1.76 -8.01
CA ARG A 121 -2.50 1.60 -7.80
C ARG A 121 -3.12 0.86 -8.99
N ASN A 122 -4.12 0.03 -8.71
CA ASN A 122 -4.93 -0.61 -9.74
C ASN A 122 -5.70 0.44 -10.56
N LEU A 123 -5.90 0.18 -11.86
CA LEU A 123 -6.71 1.01 -12.77
C LEU A 123 -8.13 1.23 -12.24
N GLN A 124 -8.69 0.23 -11.54
CA GLN A 124 -9.99 0.33 -10.89
C GLN A 124 -10.01 1.37 -9.74
N SER A 125 -8.96 1.43 -8.92
CA SER A 125 -8.85 2.47 -7.87
C SER A 125 -8.72 3.87 -8.48
N ILE A 126 -8.08 3.98 -9.65
CA ILE A 126 -7.93 5.24 -10.37
C ILE A 126 -9.26 5.68 -11.01
N ALA A 127 -10.08 4.73 -11.44
CA ALA A 127 -11.46 4.99 -11.85
C ALA A 127 -12.28 5.58 -10.69
N GLU A 128 -12.23 4.95 -9.51
CA GLU A 128 -12.91 5.43 -8.30
C GLU A 128 -12.47 6.86 -7.93
N GLU A 129 -11.17 7.13 -7.95
CA GLU A 129 -10.60 8.44 -7.62
C GLU A 129 -11.06 9.53 -8.60
N ARG A 130 -11.11 9.24 -9.90
CA ARG A 130 -11.61 10.19 -10.92
C ARG A 130 -13.09 10.52 -10.72
N VAL A 131 -13.91 9.53 -10.38
CA VAL A 131 -15.33 9.73 -10.08
C VAL A 131 -15.50 10.50 -8.78
N GLY A 132 -14.79 10.12 -7.71
CA GLY A 132 -14.85 10.79 -6.41
C GLY A 132 -14.41 12.25 -6.45
N ARG A 133 -13.42 12.59 -7.30
CA ARG A 133 -13.02 13.99 -7.54
C ARG A 133 -14.10 14.81 -8.22
N ARG A 134 -14.81 14.23 -9.19
CA ARG A 134 -15.85 14.94 -9.95
C ARG A 134 -17.15 15.05 -9.18
N CYS A 135 -17.48 14.03 -8.40
CA CYS A 135 -18.69 13.95 -7.58
C CYS A 135 -18.37 14.14 -6.09
N GLY A 136 -17.84 15.31 -5.72
CA GLY A 136 -17.39 15.58 -4.34
C GLY A 136 -18.47 15.52 -3.26
N GLY A 137 -19.73 15.80 -3.63
CA GLY A 137 -20.88 15.67 -2.73
C GLY A 137 -21.31 14.22 -2.44
N LEU A 138 -20.87 13.26 -3.26
CA LEU A 138 -21.20 11.86 -3.14
C LEU A 138 -20.07 11.06 -2.46
N ARG A 139 -20.38 9.86 -2.01
CA ARG A 139 -19.42 8.93 -1.39
C ARG A 139 -19.28 7.68 -2.24
N VAL A 140 -18.05 7.32 -2.60
CA VAL A 140 -17.76 6.08 -3.33
C VAL A 140 -17.97 4.90 -2.39
N LEU A 141 -18.85 3.97 -2.76
CA LEU A 141 -19.05 2.71 -2.05
C LEU A 141 -18.02 1.67 -2.50
N ASN A 142 -18.10 1.29 -3.77
CA ASN A 142 -17.28 0.28 -4.44
C ASN A 142 -17.40 0.44 -5.96
N SER A 143 -16.64 -0.35 -6.71
CA SER A 143 -16.70 -0.39 -8.17
C SER A 143 -16.59 -1.82 -8.70
N TYR A 144 -16.94 -2.03 -9.96
CA TYR A 144 -16.74 -3.30 -10.66
C TYR A 144 -16.41 -3.09 -12.14
N TRP A 145 -15.77 -4.10 -12.72
CA TRP A 145 -15.48 -4.17 -14.15
C TRP A 145 -16.74 -4.52 -14.94
N VAL A 146 -16.92 -3.86 -16.10
CA VAL A 146 -18.06 -4.08 -16.99
C VAL A 146 -17.58 -4.64 -18.33
N ALA A 147 -16.59 -3.98 -18.91
CA ALA A 147 -16.16 -4.21 -20.28
C ALA A 147 -14.70 -3.79 -20.45
N GLN A 148 -14.05 -4.35 -21.46
CA GLN A 148 -12.67 -4.02 -21.81
C GLN A 148 -12.53 -3.97 -23.33
N ASP A 149 -11.73 -3.02 -23.77
CA ASP A 149 -11.29 -2.84 -25.14
C ASP A 149 -9.76 -2.79 -25.16
N SER A 150 -9.11 -2.85 -26.32
CA SER A 150 -7.65 -2.71 -26.47
C SER A 150 -7.10 -1.46 -25.77
N SER A 151 -7.79 -0.33 -25.94
CA SER A 151 -7.36 0.99 -25.43
C SER A 151 -7.85 1.31 -24.01
N TYR A 152 -9.05 0.85 -23.64
CA TYR A 152 -9.73 1.28 -22.41
C TYR A 152 -10.27 0.10 -21.59
N LYS A 153 -10.33 0.28 -20.27
CA LYS A 153 -11.14 -0.53 -19.36
C LYS A 153 -12.31 0.33 -18.87
N TYR A 154 -13.49 -0.28 -18.84
CA TYR A 154 -14.71 0.34 -18.36
C TYR A 154 -15.08 -0.21 -16.98
N PHE A 155 -15.32 0.70 -16.05
CA PHE A 155 -15.75 0.39 -14.70
C PHE A 155 -17.06 1.10 -14.37
N GLU A 156 -17.91 0.44 -13.61
CA GLU A 156 -19.06 1.06 -12.96
C GLU A 156 -18.72 1.29 -11.49
N VAL A 157 -18.85 2.54 -11.06
CA VAL A 157 -18.60 3.00 -9.70
C VAL A 157 -19.95 3.27 -9.04
N ILE A 158 -20.19 2.63 -7.91
CA ILE A 158 -21.38 2.82 -7.09
C ILE A 158 -21.09 3.97 -6.12
N LEU A 159 -21.91 5.00 -6.21
CA LEU A 159 -21.89 6.19 -5.37
C LEU A 159 -23.14 6.24 -4.50
N ILE A 160 -23.00 6.87 -3.34
CA ILE A 160 -24.09 7.11 -2.40
C ILE A 160 -24.15 8.61 -2.10
N ASP A 161 -25.34 9.16 -2.07
CA ASP A 161 -25.63 10.50 -1.58
C ASP A 161 -25.83 10.48 -0.05
N PRO A 162 -24.92 11.05 0.75
CA PRO A 162 -25.03 11.10 2.20
C PRO A 162 -26.12 12.05 2.71
N SER A 163 -26.57 13.01 1.87
CA SER A 163 -27.59 14.00 2.24
C SER A 163 -29.02 13.44 2.11
N HIS A 164 -29.20 12.37 1.36
CA HIS A 164 -30.52 11.80 1.09
C HIS A 164 -31.14 11.11 2.32
N LYS A 165 -32.39 11.46 2.67
CA LYS A 165 -33.11 10.92 3.85
C LYS A 165 -33.22 9.39 3.84
N ALA A 166 -33.39 8.78 2.66
CA ALA A 166 -33.44 7.31 2.50
C ALA A 166 -32.10 6.58 2.75
N ILE A 167 -30.98 7.31 2.75
CA ILE A 167 -29.66 6.79 3.13
C ILE A 167 -29.45 6.98 4.63
N ARG A 168 -29.75 8.18 5.15
CA ARG A 168 -29.56 8.51 6.57
C ARG A 168 -30.42 7.66 7.51
N ARG A 169 -31.66 7.36 7.12
CA ARG A 169 -32.60 6.55 7.91
C ARG A 169 -32.35 5.04 7.83
N ASP A 170 -31.57 4.56 6.86
CA ASP A 170 -31.34 3.12 6.70
C ASP A 170 -30.16 2.64 7.56
N PRO A 171 -30.39 1.81 8.59
CA PRO A 171 -29.35 1.34 9.50
C PRO A 171 -28.27 0.48 8.80
N LYS A 172 -28.54 -0.09 7.62
CA LYS A 172 -27.57 -0.94 6.91
C LYS A 172 -26.48 -0.14 6.20
N ILE A 173 -26.75 1.12 5.85
CA ILE A 173 -25.84 1.94 5.03
C ILE A 173 -25.44 3.26 5.68
N ASN A 174 -26.18 3.73 6.69
CA ASN A 174 -25.96 5.02 7.34
C ASN A 174 -24.52 5.24 7.84
N TRP A 175 -23.75 4.18 8.10
CA TRP A 175 -22.33 4.26 8.44
C TRP A 175 -21.53 5.14 7.46
N ILE A 176 -21.85 5.13 6.16
CA ILE A 176 -21.12 5.90 5.13
C ILE A 176 -21.30 7.42 5.27
N VAL A 177 -22.31 7.86 6.02
CA VAL A 177 -22.64 9.28 6.22
C VAL A 177 -21.65 9.96 7.17
N ASN A 178 -21.03 9.19 8.07
CA ASN A 178 -20.09 9.73 9.05
C ASN A 178 -18.90 10.42 8.37
N ALA A 179 -18.40 11.51 8.98
CA ALA A 179 -17.32 12.31 8.42
C ALA A 179 -16.01 11.51 8.21
N VAL A 180 -15.80 10.43 8.98
CA VAL A 180 -14.66 9.52 8.82
C VAL A 180 -14.64 8.85 7.43
N HIS A 181 -15.78 8.75 6.74
CA HIS A 181 -15.90 8.11 5.43
C HIS A 181 -15.85 9.10 4.26
N LYS A 182 -15.44 10.36 4.49
CA LYS A 182 -15.12 11.30 3.39
C LYS A 182 -13.95 10.78 2.55
N HIS A 183 -14.07 10.83 1.22
CA HIS A 183 -13.01 10.46 0.27
C HIS A 183 -12.29 9.13 0.56
N ARG A 184 -13.07 8.03 0.68
CA ARG A 184 -12.53 6.67 0.90
C ARG A 184 -11.63 6.21 -0.25
N GLU A 185 -11.98 6.60 -1.47
CA GLU A 185 -11.26 6.31 -2.71
C GLU A 185 -9.87 6.94 -2.73
N MET A 186 -9.71 8.18 -2.24
CA MET A 186 -8.43 8.88 -2.22
C MET A 186 -7.47 8.24 -1.21
N ARG A 187 -8.00 7.82 -0.05
CA ARG A 187 -7.24 7.14 1.03
C ARG A 187 -7.04 5.63 0.81
N GLY A 188 -7.60 5.07 -0.28
CA GLY A 188 -7.48 3.65 -0.59
C GLY A 188 -8.20 2.72 0.40
N LEU A 189 -9.38 3.13 0.86
CA LEU A 189 -10.24 2.36 1.78
C LEU A 189 -11.35 1.56 1.06
N THR A 190 -11.55 1.78 -0.23
CA THR A 190 -12.41 0.96 -1.10
C THR A 190 -11.78 -0.42 -1.31
N SER A 191 -12.56 -1.41 -1.74
CA SER A 191 -12.03 -2.76 -2.02
C SER A 191 -10.86 -2.73 -3.02
N ALA A 192 -11.00 -1.97 -4.11
CA ALA A 192 -9.96 -1.81 -5.13
C ALA A 192 -8.74 -1.00 -4.64
N GLY A 193 -8.94 -0.04 -3.73
CA GLY A 193 -7.84 0.70 -3.12
C GLY A 193 -7.05 -0.15 -2.12
N ARG A 194 -7.76 -0.94 -1.30
CA ARG A 194 -7.15 -1.80 -0.27
C ARG A 194 -6.24 -2.88 -0.85
N SER A 195 -6.57 -3.44 -2.02
CA SER A 195 -5.71 -4.45 -2.67
C SER A 195 -4.32 -3.91 -3.01
N SER A 196 -4.20 -2.64 -3.42
CA SER A 196 -2.89 -2.02 -3.71
C SER A 196 -2.02 -1.78 -2.47
N ARG A 197 -2.62 -1.75 -1.27
CA ARG A 197 -1.90 -1.52 0.00
C ARG A 197 -1.15 -2.75 0.47
N GLY A 198 -1.44 -3.94 -0.07
CA GLY A 198 -0.81 -5.19 0.31
C GLY A 198 -1.12 -5.59 1.75
N LEU A 199 -2.35 -5.36 2.22
CA LEU A 199 -2.80 -5.76 3.55
C LEU A 199 -3.19 -7.24 3.55
N GLY A 200 -2.85 -7.96 4.62
CA GLY A 200 -3.24 -9.36 4.80
C GLY A 200 -2.72 -9.92 6.12
N LYS A 201 -2.92 -11.23 6.31
CA LYS A 201 -2.46 -11.98 7.48
C LYS A 201 -1.47 -13.07 7.03
N GLY A 202 -0.47 -13.36 7.86
CA GLY A 202 0.56 -14.37 7.60
C GLY A 202 1.90 -13.78 7.16
N HIS A 203 2.89 -14.67 6.98
CA HIS A 203 4.29 -14.31 6.76
C HIS A 203 4.51 -13.39 5.54
N ARG A 204 3.71 -13.53 4.47
CA ARG A 204 3.78 -12.71 3.24
C ARG A 204 3.44 -11.23 3.44
N PHE A 205 2.82 -10.85 4.56
CA PHE A 205 2.33 -9.49 4.83
C PHE A 205 3.14 -8.77 5.93
N SER A 206 4.36 -9.24 6.22
CA SER A 206 5.25 -8.67 7.22
C SER A 206 5.50 -7.17 7.04
N GLN A 207 5.58 -6.72 5.78
CA GLN A 207 5.78 -5.31 5.42
C GLN A 207 4.63 -4.39 5.83
N THR A 208 3.48 -4.92 6.26
CA THR A 208 2.29 -4.12 6.63
C THR A 208 1.81 -4.35 8.06
N LYS A 209 2.65 -4.95 8.91
CA LYS A 209 2.40 -5.05 10.35
C LYS A 209 2.12 -3.66 10.93
N GLY A 210 1.11 -3.54 11.80
CA GLY A 210 0.65 -2.23 12.29
C GLY A 210 -0.23 -1.42 11.32
N GLY A 211 -0.63 -1.99 10.18
CA GLY A 211 -1.72 -1.48 9.32
C GLY A 211 -1.31 -0.73 8.04
N SER A 212 -0.04 -0.33 7.91
CA SER A 212 0.49 0.24 6.66
C SER A 212 2.00 0.00 6.52
N ARG A 213 2.53 0.05 5.29
CA ARG A 213 3.98 -0.08 5.05
C ARG A 213 4.81 0.99 5.76
N ARG A 214 4.30 2.23 5.80
CA ARG A 214 4.98 3.33 6.47
C ARG A 214 4.97 3.15 7.98
N ALA A 215 3.85 2.73 8.57
CA ALA A 215 3.77 2.46 10.00
C ALA A 215 4.73 1.34 10.43
N ALA A 216 4.76 0.22 9.68
CA ALA A 216 5.70 -0.87 9.92
C ALA A 216 7.16 -0.39 9.87
N TRP A 217 7.51 0.39 8.85
CA TRP A 217 8.86 0.94 8.71
C TRP A 217 9.23 1.87 9.88
N ILE A 218 8.35 2.79 10.26
CA ILE A 218 8.59 3.69 11.41
C ILE A 218 8.83 2.88 12.69
N GLN A 219 7.99 1.88 12.95
CA GLN A 219 8.13 1.03 14.13
C GLN A 219 9.49 0.30 14.15
N SER A 220 9.93 -0.25 13.01
CA SER A 220 11.24 -0.89 12.91
C SER A 220 12.40 0.09 13.09
N GLN A 221 12.32 1.31 12.56
CA GLN A 221 13.36 2.31 12.75
C GLN A 221 13.47 2.76 14.22
N CYS A 222 12.33 2.96 14.90
CA CYS A 222 12.32 3.29 16.33
C CYS A 222 12.97 2.17 17.17
N GLN A 223 12.68 0.90 16.87
CA GLN A 223 13.31 -0.23 17.57
C GLN A 223 14.82 -0.27 17.37
N ILE A 224 15.29 -0.06 16.14
CA ILE A 224 16.73 -0.02 15.83
C ILE A 224 17.42 1.11 16.62
N ASN A 225 16.82 2.30 16.62
CA ASN A 225 17.39 3.45 17.34
C ASN A 225 17.47 3.18 18.85
N ILE A 226 16.42 2.61 19.45
CA ILE A 226 16.42 2.25 20.88
C ILE A 226 17.53 1.24 21.20
N ILE A 227 17.71 0.21 20.37
CA ILE A 227 18.76 -0.82 20.58
C ILE A 227 20.15 -0.20 20.47
N ILE A 228 20.38 0.66 19.47
CA ILE A 228 21.67 1.36 19.31
C ILE A 228 21.97 2.22 20.54
N THR A 229 20.98 2.96 21.06
CA THR A 229 21.17 3.77 22.27
C THR A 229 21.53 2.92 23.48
N ILE A 230 20.86 1.78 23.67
CA ILE A 230 21.16 0.85 24.78
C ILE A 230 22.59 0.28 24.66
N LEU A 231 22.99 -0.15 23.46
CA LEU A 231 24.34 -0.70 23.23
C LEU A 231 25.43 0.37 23.46
N LEU A 232 25.18 1.62 23.06
CA LEU A 232 26.10 2.73 23.27
C LEU A 232 26.25 3.07 24.77
N ILE A 233 25.15 3.01 25.52
CA ILE A 233 25.18 3.19 26.99
C ILE A 233 25.99 2.05 27.65
N ILE A 234 25.78 0.80 27.24
CA ILE A 234 26.53 -0.35 27.79
C ILE A 234 28.03 -0.20 27.50
N TYR A 235 28.40 0.20 26.29
CA TYR A 235 29.80 0.41 25.91
C TYR A 235 30.50 1.50 26.74
N ILE A 236 29.79 2.59 27.08
CA ILE A 236 30.33 3.67 27.91
C ILE A 236 30.43 3.26 29.39
N LEU A 237 29.52 2.41 29.86
CA LEU A 237 29.42 2.02 31.28
C LEU A 237 30.29 0.81 31.68
N ILE A 238 30.88 0.07 30.73
CA ILE A 238 31.84 -0.98 31.05
C ILE A 238 33.24 -0.35 31.06
N PRO A 239 33.83 -0.05 32.23
CA PRO A 239 35.21 0.42 32.29
C PRO A 239 36.11 -0.70 31.76
N PHE A 240 36.92 -0.35 30.75
CA PHE A 240 37.98 -1.20 30.25
C PHE A 240 39.03 -1.35 31.36
N ASN A 241 38.91 -2.38 32.21
CA ASN A 241 39.93 -2.69 33.21
C ASN A 241 41.16 -3.21 32.45
N PRO A 242 42.28 -2.46 32.38
CA PRO A 242 43.51 -3.01 31.83
C PRO A 242 44.00 -4.13 32.75
N PRO A 243 44.50 -5.26 32.22
CA PRO A 243 45.12 -6.28 33.06
C PRO A 243 46.37 -5.69 33.73
N VAL A 244 46.39 -5.70 35.06
CA VAL A 244 47.56 -5.36 35.87
C VAL A 244 48.51 -6.56 35.82
N ASN A 245 49.55 -6.49 34.99
CA ASN A 245 50.66 -7.43 35.04
C ASN A 245 51.63 -6.99 36.14
N SER A 246 51.59 -7.69 37.28
CA SER A 246 52.65 -7.65 38.28
C SER A 246 53.86 -8.44 37.76
N ILE A 247 54.95 -7.74 37.41
CA ILE A 247 56.29 -8.32 37.25
C ILE A 247 57.08 -7.90 38.48
N GLN A 248 57.52 -8.87 39.29
CA GLN A 248 58.50 -8.68 40.36
C GLN A 248 59.92 -8.93 39.81
N ASP A 249 60.86 -8.12 40.27
CA ASP A 249 62.25 -7.98 39.78
C ASP A 249 63.22 -9.12 40.17
N ASN A 250 64.37 -9.11 39.46
CA ASN A 250 65.72 -9.66 39.76
C ASN A 250 66.00 -11.08 39.25
N THR A 251 67.09 -11.43 38.55
CA THR A 251 68.40 -10.84 38.22
C THR A 251 69.00 -11.61 37.03
N VAL A 252 69.81 -10.98 36.16
CA VAL A 252 71.11 -11.44 35.61
C VAL A 252 71.56 -10.52 34.46
N GLU A 253 72.84 -10.22 34.51
CA GLU A 253 73.69 -9.26 33.80
C GLU A 253 73.66 -9.17 32.25
N LYS A 254 73.99 -7.93 31.83
CA LYS A 254 74.97 -7.50 30.80
C LYS A 254 74.51 -7.05 29.40
N SER A 255 74.67 -5.72 29.26
CA SER A 255 75.41 -4.97 28.23
C SER A 255 74.71 -4.52 26.94
N ASN A 256 74.63 -3.18 26.83
CA ASN A 256 74.91 -2.33 25.65
C ASN A 256 73.97 -2.51 24.43
N SER A 257 73.47 -1.50 23.70
CA SER A 257 73.64 -0.05 23.66
C SER A 257 72.65 0.44 22.58
N GLU A 258 72.15 1.67 22.76
CA GLU A 258 71.73 2.62 21.70
C GLU A 258 70.40 2.43 20.90
N GLN A 259 69.50 3.40 21.17
CA GLN A 259 68.78 4.30 20.23
C GLN A 259 67.89 3.70 19.12
N CYS A 260 66.78 4.31 18.67
CA CYS A 260 65.77 5.26 19.13
C CYS A 260 64.78 5.43 17.93
N HIS A 261 63.54 5.85 18.20
CA HIS A 261 62.56 6.49 17.28
C HIS A 261 61.67 5.63 16.36
N SER A 262 60.39 5.51 16.71
CA SER A 262 59.31 6.29 16.04
C SER A 262 57.94 6.12 16.72
N SER A 263 57.55 7.20 17.38
CA SER A 263 56.22 7.80 17.54
C SER A 263 54.99 7.01 17.03
N PHE A 264 54.16 6.51 17.95
CA PHE A 264 52.74 6.23 17.67
C PHE A 264 51.90 7.35 18.30
N THR A 265 51.70 8.43 17.55
CA THR A 265 50.80 9.52 17.92
C THR A 265 49.35 9.02 17.78
N ALA A 266 48.68 8.90 18.92
CA ALA A 266 47.27 8.56 19.02
C ALA A 266 46.41 9.60 18.28
N THR A 267 45.61 9.15 17.32
CA THR A 267 44.62 9.97 16.61
C THR A 267 43.32 10.10 17.42
N PRO A 268 42.91 11.30 17.88
CA PRO A 268 41.57 11.55 18.35
C PRO A 268 40.72 12.04 17.16
N ILE A 269 40.34 11.15 16.24
CA ILE A 269 39.54 11.52 15.04
C ILE A 269 38.14 10.87 15.05
N LEU A 270 37.84 9.99 16.00
CA LEU A 270 36.52 9.33 16.10
C LEU A 270 35.58 9.93 17.15
N LEU A 271 35.64 11.24 17.41
CA LEU A 271 34.65 11.90 18.29
C LEU A 271 33.90 13.09 17.69
N TYR A 272 34.20 13.55 16.47
CA TYR A 272 33.61 14.79 15.94
C TYR A 272 32.55 14.65 14.83
N HIS A 273 32.18 13.43 14.41
CA HIS A 273 31.18 13.26 13.35
C HIS A 273 29.73 12.97 13.81
N MET A 274 29.45 13.03 15.12
CA MET A 274 28.12 12.74 15.69
C MET A 274 27.37 13.95 16.27
N ILE A 275 27.64 15.17 15.79
CA ILE A 275 26.82 16.35 16.13
C ILE A 275 26.55 17.17 14.86
N SER A 276 25.64 16.67 14.02
CA SER A 276 24.92 17.47 13.03
C SER A 276 23.62 16.77 12.69
N VAL A 277 22.74 16.68 13.68
CA VAL A 277 21.32 16.37 13.47
C VAL A 277 20.57 17.68 13.71
N PRO A 278 19.79 18.20 12.74
CA PRO A 278 19.12 19.49 12.88
C PRO A 278 18.09 19.48 14.03
N ASP A 279 18.12 20.54 14.83
CA ASP A 279 17.40 20.77 16.12
C ASP A 279 15.87 20.53 16.12
N SER A 280 15.22 20.36 14.98
CA SER A 280 13.76 20.16 14.93
C SER A 280 13.29 18.75 15.30
N ALA A 281 14.19 17.76 15.33
CA ALA A 281 13.85 16.36 15.61
C ALA A 281 13.75 16.03 17.10
N TYR A 282 14.51 16.74 17.95
CA TYR A 282 14.53 16.50 19.40
C TYR A 282 13.26 16.97 20.11
N LEU A 283 12.69 18.11 19.69
CA LEU A 283 11.49 18.70 20.30
C LEU A 283 10.21 17.86 20.14
N ARG A 284 10.15 16.93 19.18
CA ARG A 284 8.98 16.05 18.99
C ARG A 284 9.03 14.75 19.78
N ILE A 285 10.21 14.37 20.28
CA ILE A 285 10.38 13.18 21.13
C ILE A 285 9.89 13.48 22.55
N LEU A 286 9.98 14.74 22.99
CA LEU A 286 9.52 15.20 24.31
C LEU A 286 8.01 15.17 24.53
N HIS A 287 7.19 15.04 23.47
CA HIS A 287 5.72 15.05 23.57
C HIS A 287 5.08 13.64 23.44
N HIS A 288 5.87 12.57 23.61
CA HIS A 288 5.35 11.21 23.59
C HIS A 288 4.98 10.74 25.01
N PRO A 289 3.73 10.30 25.27
CA PRO A 289 3.24 9.89 26.60
C PRO A 289 3.86 8.58 27.14
N LEU A 290 4.96 8.11 26.54
CA LEU A 290 5.75 6.98 27.05
C LEU A 290 7.03 7.44 27.78
N CYS A 291 7.35 8.74 27.76
CA CYS A 291 8.50 9.31 28.47
C CYS A 291 8.26 9.57 29.97
N GLU A 292 7.05 9.39 30.48
CA GLU A 292 6.75 9.53 31.92
C GLU A 292 7.14 8.30 32.76
N TYR A 293 7.41 7.15 32.13
CA TYR A 293 7.67 5.89 32.86
C TYR A 293 9.14 5.63 33.20
N LEU A 294 10.07 6.39 32.64
CA LEU A 294 11.48 6.32 32.99
C LEU A 294 11.87 7.70 33.43
N ASN A 295 12.38 7.84 34.65
CA ASN A 295 12.97 9.04 35.25
C ASN A 295 14.22 9.56 34.48
N LEU A 296 14.19 9.54 33.15
CA LEU A 296 15.18 10.12 32.23
C LEU A 296 15.14 11.66 32.24
N SER A 297 14.04 12.26 32.72
CA SER A 297 13.91 13.71 32.88
C SER A 297 14.93 14.27 33.89
N PHE A 298 15.30 13.49 34.92
CA PHE A 298 16.25 13.91 35.94
C PHE A 298 17.70 13.90 35.41
N PHE A 299 18.07 12.87 34.64
CA PHE A 299 19.42 12.71 34.08
C PHE A 299 19.74 13.72 32.96
N ILE A 300 18.72 14.13 32.19
CA ILE A 300 18.89 15.13 31.13
C ILE A 300 18.89 16.55 31.72
N LYS A 301 18.09 16.84 32.76
CA LYS A 301 18.13 18.15 33.46
C LYS A 301 19.46 18.42 34.15
N LEU A 302 20.09 17.42 34.77
CA LEU A 302 21.43 17.57 35.38
C LEU A 302 22.52 17.90 34.34
N ASN A 303 22.48 17.27 33.16
CA ASN A 303 23.44 17.56 32.10
C ASN A 303 23.26 18.96 31.48
N ILE A 304 22.02 19.47 31.40
CA ILE A 304 21.76 20.84 30.92
C ILE A 304 22.21 21.91 31.95
N ILE A 305 22.13 21.61 33.25
CA ILE A 305 22.62 22.51 34.31
C ILE A 305 24.16 22.56 34.32
N CYS A 306 24.85 21.45 34.05
CA CYS A 306 26.32 21.42 33.97
C CYS A 306 26.90 22.18 32.77
N ILE A 307 26.14 22.42 31.70
CA ILE A 307 26.60 23.19 30.53
C ILE A 307 26.44 24.71 30.74
N LYS A 308 25.67 25.16 31.73
CA LYS A 308 25.44 26.58 32.00
C LYS A 308 26.36 27.22 33.06
N HIS A 309 27.26 26.43 33.66
CA HIS A 309 28.20 26.90 34.70
C HIS A 309 29.69 26.65 34.35
N LYS A 310 30.01 26.63 33.06
CA LYS A 310 31.39 26.74 32.57
C LYS A 310 31.50 27.85 31.53
#